data_AF-A0A2D5F9V0-F1
#
_entry.id   AF-A0A2D5F9V0-F1
#
_cell.length_a   1.000
_cell.length_b   1.000
_cell.length_c   1.000
_cell.angle_alpha   90.00
_cell.angle_beta   90.00
_cell.angle_gamma   90.00
#
_symmetry.space_group_name_H-M   'P 1'
#
loop_
_entity.id
_entity.type
_entity.pdbx_description
1 polymer ?
#
loop_
_entity_poly.entity_id
_entity_poly.type
_entity_poly.pdbx_seq_one_letter_code
_entity_poly.pdbx_strand_id
1 'polypeptide(L)'
;MSALLDELESRWKEIYGRLAAGEDAPPALRLRAEGLMEAAVLEGHASPEQLQSRLAVLYREVFGRELAAEWGEDWPAFFPFPQIPGFGRRAPVWPTSSDSL
;
A
#
# COMPACT_ATOMS: atom_id res chain seq x y z
N MET A 1 -16.12 14.31 7.23
CA MET A 1 -15.11 13.25 7.31
C MET A 1 -14.30 13.46 8.59
N SER A 2 -13.74 12.43 9.22
CA SER A 2 -12.84 12.63 10.37
C SER A 2 -11.51 13.21 9.87
N ALA A 3 -10.96 14.23 10.55
CA ALA A 3 -9.66 14.81 10.19
C ALA A 3 -8.54 13.76 10.13
N LEU A 4 -8.67 12.68 10.91
CA LEU A 4 -7.78 11.53 10.87
C LEU A 4 -7.85 10.78 9.53
N LEU A 5 -9.07 10.54 9.02
CA LEU A 5 -9.28 9.85 7.76
C LEU A 5 -8.81 10.69 6.57
N ASP A 6 -8.99 12.01 6.64
CA ASP A 6 -8.51 12.94 5.61
C ASP A 6 -6.97 12.95 5.54
N GLU A 7 -6.30 13.00 6.69
CA GLU A 7 -4.83 12.92 6.77
C GLU A 7 -4.31 11.56 6.29
N LEU A 8 -4.99 10.47 6.67
CA LEU A 8 -4.65 9.13 6.22
C LEU A 8 -4.73 9.01 4.69
N GLU A 9 -5.82 9.50 4.08
CA GLU A 9 -6.00 9.47 2.63
C GLU A 9 -4.96 10.33 1.90
N SER A 10 -4.63 11.50 2.45
CA SER A 10 -3.55 12.36 1.94
C SER A 10 -2.20 11.63 1.91
N ARG A 11 -1.84 10.93 2.99
CA ARG A 11 -0.59 10.16 3.05
C ARG A 11 -0.58 8.96 2.12
N TRP A 12 -1.70 8.26 1.98
CA TRP A 12 -1.77 7.17 1.01
C TRP A 12 -1.59 7.67 -0.42
N LYS A 13 -2.17 8.83 -0.77
CA LYS A 13 -1.95 9.48 -2.07
C LYS A 13 -0.49 9.84 -2.27
N GLU A 14 0.19 10.33 -1.24
CA GLU A 14 1.63 10.61 -1.31
C GLU A 14 2.45 9.32 -1.53
N ILE A 15 2.18 8.27 -0.75
CA ILE A 15 2.87 6.97 -0.87
C ILE A 15 2.70 6.40 -2.27
N TYR A 16 1.46 6.28 -2.75
CA TYR A 16 1.19 5.71 -4.07
C TYR A 16 1.63 6.60 -5.22
N GLY A 17 1.53 7.93 -5.08
CA GLY A 17 2.06 8.87 -6.07
C GLY A 17 3.56 8.69 -6.29
N ARG A 18 4.34 8.55 -5.20
CA ARG A 18 5.79 8.29 -5.28
C ARG A 18 6.09 6.95 -5.95
N LEU A 19 5.41 5.89 -5.51
CA LEU A 19 5.59 4.55 -6.08
C LEU A 19 5.21 4.50 -7.57
N ALA A 20 4.16 5.21 -7.99
CA ALA A 20 3.77 5.32 -9.39
C ALA A 20 4.77 6.12 -10.23
N ALA A 21 5.45 7.10 -9.63
CA ALA A 21 6.57 7.81 -10.25
C ALA A 21 7.87 6.97 -10.33
N GLY A 22 7.88 5.75 -9.78
CA GLY A 22 9.08 4.90 -9.72
C GLY A 22 10.05 5.30 -8.61
N GLU A 23 9.62 6.15 -7.68
CA GLU A 23 10.37 6.52 -6.49
C GLU A 23 10.09 5.55 -5.34
N ASP A 24 11.01 5.49 -4.37
CA ASP A 24 10.74 4.82 -3.11
C ASP A 24 9.77 5.63 -2.24
N ALA A 25 8.90 4.92 -1.52
CA ALA A 25 8.13 5.47 -0.42
C ALA A 25 8.99 5.42 0.87
N PRO A 26 9.35 6.57 1.47
CA PRO A 26 10.20 6.58 2.66
C PRO A 26 9.58 5.75 3.79
N PRO A 27 10.36 4.93 4.52
CA PRO A 27 9.83 4.10 5.61
C PRO A 27 9.05 4.92 6.65
N ALA A 28 9.53 6.12 6.99
CA ALA A 28 8.87 7.00 7.94
C ALA A 28 7.48 7.47 7.47
N LEU A 29 7.27 7.68 6.17
CA LEU A 29 5.97 8.05 5.62
C LEU A 29 5.00 6.87 5.75
N ARG A 30 5.44 5.68 5.33
CA ARG A 30 4.64 4.45 5.39
C ARG A 30 4.26 4.08 6.83
N LEU A 31 5.24 3.96 7.73
CA LEU A 31 4.99 3.56 9.13
C LEU A 31 4.06 4.54 9.86
N ARG A 32 4.16 5.84 9.56
CA ARG A 32 3.25 6.84 10.13
C ARG A 32 1.84 6.71 9.58
N ALA A 33 1.66 6.35 8.30
CA ALA A 33 0.34 6.09 7.74
C ALA A 33 -0.28 4.81 8.32
N GLU A 34 0.50 3.73 8.44
CA GLU A 34 0.07 2.47 9.07
C GLU A 34 -0.38 2.70 10.52
N GLY A 35 0.35 3.49 11.31
CA GLY A 35 -0.08 3.87 12.66
C GLY A 35 -1.37 4.70 12.71
N LEU A 36 -1.64 5.55 11.71
CA LEU A 36 -2.92 6.26 11.60
C LEU A 36 -4.07 5.32 11.23
N MET A 37 -3.81 4.24 10.47
CA MET A 37 -4.80 3.21 10.19
C MET A 37 -5.23 2.52 11.48
N GLU A 38 -4.26 2.13 12.32
CA GLU A 38 -4.55 1.54 13.64
C GLU A 38 -5.34 2.51 14.53
N ALA A 39 -4.92 3.78 14.60
CA ALA A 39 -5.63 4.81 15.36
C ALA A 39 -7.08 4.99 14.87
N ALA A 40 -7.32 4.96 13.55
CA ALA A 40 -8.66 5.10 13.00
C ALA A 40 -9.59 3.94 13.37
N VAL A 41 -9.03 2.73 13.52
CA VAL A 41 -9.78 1.57 14.02
C VAL A 41 -10.03 1.69 15.52
N LEU A 42 -9.02 2.06 16.30
CA LEU A 42 -9.14 2.21 17.76
C LEU A 42 -10.17 3.26 18.17
N GLU A 43 -10.24 4.37 17.44
CA GLU A 43 -11.20 5.47 17.67
C GLU A 43 -12.57 5.21 17.03
N GLY A 44 -12.78 4.05 16.39
CA GLY A 44 -14.05 3.66 15.78
C GLY A 44 -14.42 4.46 14.52
N HIS A 45 -13.45 5.07 13.85
CA HIS A 45 -13.67 5.82 12.61
C HIS A 45 -13.83 4.91 11.38
N ALA A 46 -13.25 3.71 11.40
CA ALA A 46 -13.38 2.70 10.35
C ALA A 46 -13.05 1.30 10.88
N SER A 47 -13.46 0.26 10.18
CA SER A 47 -12.95 -1.11 10.38
C SER A 47 -11.67 -1.35 9.56
N PRO A 48 -10.85 -2.35 9.92
CA PRO A 48 -9.69 -2.76 9.11
C PRO A 48 -10.06 -3.02 7.64
N GLU A 49 -11.18 -3.71 7.39
CA GLU A 49 -11.66 -4.08 6.05
C GLU A 49 -12.08 -2.84 5.25
N GLN A 50 -12.69 -1.86 5.91
CA GLN A 50 -13.04 -0.59 5.27
C GLN A 50 -11.79 0.18 4.84
N LEU A 51 -10.76 0.22 5.68
CA LEU A 51 -9.50 0.90 5.35
C LEU A 51 -8.74 0.17 4.23
N GLN A 52 -8.65 -1.15 4.29
CA GLN A 52 -8.04 -1.95 3.22
C GLN A 52 -8.79 -1.79 1.88
N SER A 53 -10.12 -1.78 1.90
CA SER A 53 -10.93 -1.56 0.69
C SER A 53 -10.70 -0.18 0.08
N ARG A 54 -10.63 0.87 0.90
CA ARG A 54 -10.33 2.24 0.43
C ARG A 54 -8.92 2.34 -0.15
N LEU A 55 -7.96 1.71 0.49
CA LEU A 55 -6.59 1.63 0.01
C LEU A 55 -6.50 0.90 -1.33
N ALA A 56 -7.25 -0.19 -1.52
CA ALA A 56 -7.32 -0.91 -2.80
C ALA A 56 -7.95 -0.08 -3.92
N VAL A 57 -8.99 0.70 -3.60
CA VAL A 57 -9.60 1.66 -4.54
C VAL A 57 -8.57 2.70 -4.97
N LEU A 58 -7.86 3.31 -4.00
CA LEU A 58 -6.84 4.31 -4.31
C LEU A 58 -5.67 3.72 -5.11
N TYR A 59 -5.24 2.50 -4.78
CA TYR A 59 -4.24 1.80 -5.57
C TYR A 59 -4.68 1.68 -7.04
N ARG A 60 -5.94 1.26 -7.28
CA ARG A 60 -6.50 1.18 -8.64
C ARG A 60 -6.53 2.53 -9.35
N GLU A 61 -6.89 3.60 -8.65
CA GLU A 61 -6.90 4.96 -9.20
C GLU A 61 -5.51 5.44 -9.61
N VAL A 62 -4.48 5.11 -8.83
CA VAL A 62 -3.11 5.55 -9.08
C VAL A 62 -2.38 4.69 -10.12
N PHE A 63 -2.54 3.36 -10.07
CA PHE A 63 -1.80 2.44 -10.93
C PHE A 63 -2.61 1.92 -12.14
N GLY A 64 -3.91 2.21 -12.20
CA GLY A 64 -4.80 1.75 -13.27
C GLY A 64 -5.11 0.26 -13.25
N ARG A 65 -4.79 -0.45 -12.16
CA ARG A 65 -4.98 -1.91 -12.02
C ARG A 65 -5.30 -2.28 -10.57
N GLU A 66 -5.95 -3.43 -10.39
CA GLU A 66 -6.37 -3.88 -9.06
C GLU A 66 -5.23 -4.58 -8.32
N LEU A 67 -5.20 -4.46 -6.98
CA LEU A 67 -4.25 -5.21 -6.15
C LEU A 67 -4.38 -6.73 -6.36
N ALA A 68 -5.61 -7.22 -6.53
CA ALA A 68 -5.89 -8.62 -6.80
C ALA A 68 -5.26 -9.11 -8.13
N ALA A 69 -5.14 -8.22 -9.12
CA ALA A 69 -4.49 -8.55 -10.39
C ALA A 69 -2.96 -8.71 -10.25
N GLU A 70 -2.35 -8.09 -9.24
CA GLU A 70 -0.91 -8.20 -8.97
C GLU A 70 -0.56 -9.30 -7.96
N TRP A 71 -1.36 -9.42 -6.91
CA TRP A 71 -1.04 -10.21 -5.71
C TRP A 71 -2.02 -11.35 -5.45
N GLY A 72 -3.03 -11.52 -6.32
CA GLY A 72 -4.11 -12.47 -6.15
C GLY A 72 -5.24 -11.97 -5.25
N GLU A 73 -6.39 -12.65 -5.27
CA GLU A 73 -7.56 -12.31 -4.44
C GLU A 73 -7.23 -12.31 -2.94
N ASP A 74 -6.30 -13.18 -2.53
CA ASP A 74 -5.82 -13.28 -1.14
C ASP A 74 -4.71 -12.27 -0.81
N TRP A 75 -4.59 -11.17 -1.56
CA TRP A 75 -3.62 -10.10 -1.28
C TRP A 75 -3.62 -9.61 0.19
N PRO A 76 -4.74 -9.55 0.93
CA PRO A 76 -4.73 -9.17 2.35
C PRO A 76 -3.92 -10.12 3.24
N ALA A 77 -3.73 -11.37 2.83
CA ALA A 77 -2.89 -12.32 3.57
C ALA A 77 -1.39 -11.99 3.43
N PHE A 78 -0.99 -11.40 2.31
CA PHE A 78 0.38 -10.93 2.06
C PHE A 78 0.65 -9.56 2.71
N PHE A 79 -0.40 -8.76 2.87
CA PHE A 79 -0.37 -7.42 3.47
C PHE A 79 -1.42 -7.32 4.58
N PRO A 80 -1.21 -8.01 5.72
CA PRO A 80 -2.18 -7.98 6.80
C PRO A 80 -2.26 -6.56 7.36
N PHE A 81 -3.46 -6.13 7.72
CA PHE A 81 -3.66 -4.84 8.39
C PHE A 81 -2.68 -4.67 9.58
N PRO A 82 -2.04 -3.49 9.74
CA PRO A 82 -2.25 -2.24 9.00
C PRO A 82 -1.32 -2.04 7.78
N GLN A 83 -0.65 -3.09 7.28
CA GLN A 83 0.39 -2.93 6.27
C GLN A 83 -0.14 -2.34 4.97
N ILE A 84 0.60 -1.37 4.43
CA ILE A 84 0.30 -0.77 3.12
C ILE A 84 1.03 -1.59 2.04
N PRO A 85 0.30 -2.19 1.07
CA PRO A 85 0.89 -2.78 -0.12
C PRO A 85 1.75 -1.73 -0.82
N GLY A 86 3.04 -1.98 -0.96
CA GLY A 86 3.97 -0.95 -1.43
C GLY A 86 5.31 -1.54 -1.81
N PHE A 87 5.42 -2.01 -3.05
CA PHE A 87 6.69 -2.36 -3.64
C PHE A 87 6.77 -1.79 -5.06
N GLY A 88 7.87 -1.09 -5.34
CA GLY A 88 8.27 -0.82 -6.71
C GLY A 88 8.53 -2.12 -7.46
N ARG A 89 8.37 -2.12 -8.78
CA ARG A 89 8.74 -3.27 -9.62
C ARG A 89 10.14 -3.73 -9.25
N ARG A 90 10.31 -5.04 -9.05
CA ARG A 90 11.61 -5.66 -8.76
C ARG A 90 12.62 -5.14 -9.79
N ALA A 91 13.71 -4.54 -9.32
CA ALA A 91 14.78 -4.10 -10.20
C ALA A 91 15.24 -5.30 -11.05
N PRO A 92 15.51 -5.10 -12.35
CA PRO A 92 16.03 -6.17 -13.19
C PRO A 92 17.36 -6.65 -12.61
N VAL A 93 17.37 -7.87 -12.09
CA VAL A 93 18.61 -8.53 -11.65
C VAL A 93 19.18 -9.27 -12.85
N TRP A 94 20.40 -8.95 -13.23
CA TRP A 94 21.11 -9.69 -14.28
C TRP A 94 21.78 -10.92 -13.65
N PRO A 95 21.42 -12.15 -14.03
CA PRO A 95 22.05 -13.34 -13.46
C PRO A 95 23.52 -13.39 -13.89
N THR A 96 24.44 -13.41 -12.93
CA THR A 96 25.89 -13.53 -13.18
C THR A 96 26.37 -14.99 -13.18
N SER A 97 25.47 -15.95 -13.05
CA SER A 97 25.74 -17.39 -13.08
C SER A 97 24.90 -18.03 -14.18
N SER A 98 25.55 -18.81 -15.04
CA SER A 98 24.88 -19.60 -16.08
C SER A 98 24.02 -20.69 -15.45
N ASP A 99 22.73 -20.71 -15.80
CA ASP A 99 21.84 -21.86 -15.53
C ASP A 99 22.31 -23.05 -16.38
N SER A 100 23.24 -23.82 -15.82
CA SER A 100 23.58 -25.15 -16.31
C SER A 100 23.32 -26.14 -15.17
N LEU A 101 22.06 -26.57 -15.07
CA LEU A 101 21.65 -27.80 -14.40
C LEU A 101 20.98 -28.72 -15.41
#